data_AF-A0A2U1YU38-F1
#
_entry.id   AF-A0A2U1YU38-F1
#
_cell.length_a   1.000
_cell.length_b   1.000
_cell.length_c   1.000
_cell.angle_alpha   90.00
_cell.angle_beta   90.00
_cell.angle_gamma   90.00
#
_symmetry.space_group_name_H-M   'P 1'
#
loop_
_entity.id
_entity.type
_entity.pdbx_description
1 polymer ?
#
loop_
_entity_poly.entity_id
_entity_poly.type
_entity_poly.pdbx_seq_one_letter_code
_entity_poly.pdbx_strand_id
1 'polypeptide(L)'
;MQSKNPSITRLTPDDHRRVPWKNGGGVTTELAVEPAADGRFVWRVSIADVVEPGPFSAFPGYDRLIAVVEGDGMRLSVDGAQPVERRRLEPAFAFPGEAPVWCEPTAGPIRDVNLMLDRASATGALTLLAGQARHRAAGDVLLVHALAGTLTVMPDGGEALTVPAGHSLLLRDTAVLVEAPDGAEGVCAEVRRR
;
A
#
# COMPACT_ATOMS: atom_id res chain seq x y z
N MET A 1 21.02 13.83 23.16
CA MET A 1 20.12 13.00 22.34
C MET A 1 20.47 13.30 20.90
N GLN A 2 21.25 12.44 20.22
CA GLN A 2 21.64 12.70 18.84
C GLN A 2 20.39 12.52 17.98
N SER A 3 19.97 13.61 17.32
CA SER A 3 18.99 13.58 16.24
C SER A 3 19.56 12.68 15.14
N LYS A 4 19.12 11.42 15.07
CA LYS A 4 19.35 10.62 13.88
C LYS A 4 18.54 11.30 12.77
N ASN A 5 19.22 11.82 11.75
CA ASN A 5 18.52 12.27 10.56
C ASN A 5 17.70 11.09 10.01
N PRO A 6 16.41 11.29 9.69
CA PRO A 6 15.60 10.24 9.11
C PRO A 6 16.22 9.76 7.81
N SER A 7 16.29 8.45 7.61
CA SER A 7 16.69 7.89 6.31
C SER A 7 15.50 8.03 5.35
N ILE A 8 15.69 8.78 4.27
CA ILE A 8 14.67 9.06 3.26
C ILE A 8 15.19 8.59 1.91
N THR A 9 14.43 7.72 1.24
CA THR A 9 14.72 7.24 -0.11
C THR A 9 13.59 7.65 -1.04
N ARG A 10 13.94 8.28 -2.16
CA ARG A 10 12.98 8.59 -3.23
C ARG A 10 12.98 7.47 -4.25
N LEU A 11 11.79 6.97 -4.56
CA LEU A 11 11.56 5.95 -5.57
C LEU A 11 10.78 6.58 -6.72
N THR A 12 11.30 6.39 -7.92
CA THR A 12 10.70 6.79 -9.19
C THR A 12 9.88 5.62 -9.76
N PRO A 13 9.01 5.86 -10.77
CA PRO A 13 8.31 4.78 -11.44
C PRO A 13 9.21 3.65 -11.95
N ASP A 14 10.45 3.97 -12.36
CA ASP A 14 11.41 3.00 -12.89
C ASP A 14 12.03 2.10 -11.81
N ASP A 15 11.96 2.51 -10.54
CA ASP A 15 12.41 1.70 -9.41
C ASP A 15 11.39 0.61 -9.03
N HIS A 16 10.15 0.70 -9.54
CA HIS A 16 9.09 -0.24 -9.22
C HIS A 16 9.20 -1.52 -10.05
N ARG A 17 9.06 -2.67 -9.39
CA ARG A 17 9.16 -3.97 -10.06
C ARG A 17 7.78 -4.46 -10.50
N ARG A 18 7.59 -4.65 -11.82
CA ARG A 18 6.37 -5.26 -12.37
C ARG A 18 6.50 -6.78 -12.45
N VAL A 19 5.57 -7.49 -11.83
CA VAL A 19 5.51 -8.94 -11.73
C VAL A 19 4.18 -9.42 -12.30
N PRO A 20 4.17 -9.98 -13.53
CA PRO A 20 2.98 -10.62 -14.07
C PRO A 20 2.54 -11.80 -13.19
N TRP A 21 1.24 -11.98 -13.03
CA TRP A 21 0.72 -13.12 -12.31
C TRP A 21 0.94 -14.41 -13.09
N LYS A 22 1.21 -15.51 -12.38
CA LYS A 22 1.45 -16.82 -13.01
C LYS A 22 0.26 -17.33 -13.85
N ASN A 23 -0.97 -16.93 -13.49
CA ASN A 23 -2.19 -17.30 -14.22
C ASN A 23 -2.53 -16.34 -15.38
N GLY A 24 -1.73 -15.29 -15.61
CA GLY A 24 -1.97 -14.28 -16.64
C GLY A 24 -3.11 -13.29 -16.34
N GLY A 25 -3.79 -13.40 -15.20
CA GLY A 25 -4.98 -12.60 -14.87
C GLY A 25 -4.72 -11.18 -14.37
N GLY A 26 -3.45 -10.75 -14.35
CA GLY A 26 -3.07 -9.44 -13.82
C GLY A 26 -1.56 -9.22 -13.72
N VAL A 27 -1.19 -8.03 -13.26
CA VAL A 27 0.18 -7.62 -12.98
C VAL A 27 0.22 -6.97 -11.60
N THR A 28 1.26 -7.26 -10.83
CA THR A 28 1.56 -6.54 -9.59
C THR A 28 2.76 -5.64 -9.80
N THR A 29 2.61 -4.36 -9.47
CA THR A 29 3.69 -3.38 -9.38
C THR A 29 4.11 -3.27 -7.91
N GLU A 30 5.27 -3.82 -7.58
CA GLU A 30 5.86 -3.69 -6.24
C GLU A 30 6.48 -2.30 -6.09
N LEU A 31 5.95 -1.52 -5.15
CA LEU A 31 6.45 -0.16 -4.87
C LEU A 31 7.70 -0.20 -4.00
N ALA A 32 7.65 -1.00 -2.94
CA ALA A 32 8.78 -1.26 -2.06
C ALA A 32 8.58 -2.57 -1.29
N VAL A 33 9.69 -3.22 -0.94
CA VAL A 33 9.71 -4.46 -0.17
C VAL A 33 10.93 -4.49 0.73
N GLU A 34 10.78 -5.08 1.92
CA GLU A 34 11.92 -5.45 2.76
C GLU A 34 12.11 -6.97 2.74
N PRO A 35 13.08 -7.48 1.97
CA PRO A 35 13.30 -8.92 1.84
C PRO A 35 13.77 -9.54 3.16
N ALA A 36 13.39 -10.79 3.36
CA ALA A 36 13.84 -11.67 4.44
C ALA A 36 14.42 -12.97 3.84
N ALA A 37 14.85 -13.89 4.70
CA ALA A 37 15.35 -15.20 4.27
C ALA A 37 14.28 -16.01 3.51
N ASP A 38 14.73 -16.99 2.72
CA ASP A 38 13.88 -17.99 2.07
C ASP A 38 12.79 -17.41 1.15
N GLY A 39 13.05 -16.24 0.55
CA GLY A 39 12.12 -15.57 -0.34
C GLY A 39 10.92 -14.93 0.36
N ARG A 40 10.92 -14.89 1.70
CA ARG A 40 9.97 -14.12 2.50
C ARG A 40 10.33 -12.63 2.48
N PHE A 41 9.46 -11.82 3.06
CA PHE A 41 9.68 -10.41 3.31
C PHE A 41 9.05 -10.02 4.66
N VAL A 42 9.59 -8.99 5.31
CA VAL A 42 9.02 -8.42 6.55
C VAL A 42 7.76 -7.63 6.22
N TRP A 43 7.82 -6.84 5.15
CA TRP A 43 6.69 -6.09 4.62
C TRP A 43 6.83 -5.87 3.12
N ARG A 44 5.71 -5.68 2.43
CA ARG A 44 5.64 -5.32 1.01
C ARG A 44 4.47 -4.40 0.76
N VAL A 45 4.70 -3.32 0.00
CA VAL A 45 3.62 -2.50 -0.55
C VAL A 45 3.63 -2.62 -2.07
N SER A 46 2.47 -2.90 -2.64
CA SER A 46 2.31 -3.10 -4.08
C SER A 46 0.97 -2.60 -4.58
N ILE A 47 0.89 -2.28 -5.87
CA ILE A 47 -0.37 -2.04 -6.58
C ILE A 47 -0.63 -3.20 -7.54
N ALA A 48 -1.83 -3.78 -7.51
CA ALA A 48 -2.21 -4.89 -8.37
C ALA A 48 -3.32 -4.48 -9.35
N ASP A 49 -3.18 -4.91 -10.60
CA ASP A 49 -4.21 -4.78 -11.63
C ASP A 49 -5.11 -6.02 -11.59
N VAL A 50 -6.39 -5.85 -11.27
CA VAL A 50 -7.39 -6.94 -11.21
C VAL A 50 -8.37 -6.77 -12.36
N VAL A 51 -8.21 -7.59 -13.39
CA VAL A 51 -8.96 -7.45 -14.66
C VAL A 51 -10.20 -8.35 -14.70
N GLU A 52 -10.09 -9.55 -14.12
CA GLU A 52 -11.15 -10.56 -14.13
C GLU A 52 -11.41 -11.08 -12.71
N PRO A 53 -12.62 -11.59 -12.43
CA PRO A 53 -12.92 -12.25 -11.18
C PRO A 53 -12.01 -13.48 -10.97
N GLY A 54 -11.54 -13.67 -9.74
CA GLY A 54 -10.68 -14.80 -9.46
C GLY A 54 -10.17 -14.92 -8.04
N PRO A 55 -9.46 -16.01 -7.74
CA PRO A 55 -8.89 -16.22 -6.43
C PRO A 55 -7.62 -15.37 -6.26
N PHE A 56 -7.40 -14.86 -5.05
CA PHE A 56 -6.08 -14.35 -4.68
C PHE A 56 -5.15 -15.48 -4.24
N SER A 57 -3.85 -15.26 -4.44
CA SER A 57 -2.83 -16.15 -3.89
C SER A 57 -2.82 -16.06 -2.36
N ALA A 58 -2.68 -17.22 -1.71
CA ALA A 58 -2.49 -17.31 -0.27
C ALA A 58 -1.05 -16.98 0.13
N PHE A 59 -0.90 -16.27 1.23
CA PHE A 59 0.37 -15.90 1.87
C PHE A 59 0.31 -16.26 3.36
N PRO A 60 0.58 -17.52 3.73
CA PRO A 60 0.48 -17.94 5.12
C PRO A 60 1.41 -17.18 6.08
N GLY A 61 0.86 -16.77 7.21
CA GLY A 61 1.57 -16.02 8.24
C GLY A 61 1.70 -14.52 7.96
N TYR A 62 1.07 -14.02 6.91
CA TYR A 62 1.03 -12.58 6.59
C TYR A 62 -0.31 -11.97 7.00
N ASP A 63 -0.31 -10.72 7.45
CA ASP A 63 -1.50 -9.88 7.46
C ASP A 63 -1.54 -9.00 6.21
N ARG A 64 -2.72 -8.86 5.61
CA ARG A 64 -2.93 -8.07 4.38
C ARG A 64 -3.92 -6.94 4.62
N LEU A 65 -3.60 -5.76 4.14
CA LEU A 65 -4.50 -4.61 4.06
C LEU A 65 -4.62 -4.20 2.61
N ILE A 66 -5.83 -4.18 2.07
CA ILE A 66 -6.10 -3.89 0.65
C ILE A 66 -7.07 -2.72 0.49
N ALA A 67 -6.89 -1.89 -0.52
CA ALA A 67 -7.83 -0.83 -0.83
C ALA A 67 -7.85 -0.51 -2.33
N VAL A 68 -9.03 -0.22 -2.89
CA VAL A 68 -9.18 0.12 -4.31
C VAL A 68 -8.76 1.56 -4.56
N VAL A 69 -7.84 1.77 -5.52
CA VAL A 69 -7.28 3.09 -5.87
C VAL A 69 -7.68 3.55 -7.28
N GLU A 70 -8.04 2.63 -8.17
CA GLU A 70 -8.52 2.91 -9.52
C GLU A 70 -9.66 1.95 -9.89
N GLY A 71 -10.62 2.43 -10.69
CA GLY A 71 -11.88 1.74 -10.98
C GLY A 71 -12.91 1.87 -9.83
N ASP A 72 -14.09 1.29 -10.01
CA ASP A 72 -15.25 1.58 -9.14
C ASP A 72 -15.21 0.83 -7.81
N GLY A 73 -14.73 -0.42 -7.80
CA GLY A 73 -14.70 -1.25 -6.62
C GLY A 73 -14.58 -2.75 -6.90
N MET A 74 -14.61 -3.53 -5.81
CA MET A 74 -14.62 -4.99 -5.84
C MET A 74 -15.54 -5.56 -4.76
N ARG A 75 -16.03 -6.78 -4.99
CA ARG A 75 -16.57 -7.65 -3.94
C ARG A 75 -15.50 -8.63 -3.51
N LEU A 76 -15.24 -8.70 -2.20
CA LEU A 76 -14.30 -9.63 -1.60
C LEU A 76 -15.03 -10.65 -0.73
N SER A 77 -14.91 -11.94 -1.06
CA SER A 77 -15.25 -13.03 -0.15
C SER A 77 -13.97 -13.55 0.48
N VAL A 78 -13.93 -13.60 1.82
CA VAL A 78 -12.80 -14.10 2.59
C VAL A 78 -13.27 -15.29 3.42
N ASP A 79 -12.55 -16.40 3.34
CA ASP A 79 -12.83 -17.63 4.09
C ASP A 79 -14.27 -18.15 3.91
N GLY A 80 -14.79 -18.03 2.68
CA GLY A 80 -16.16 -18.45 2.34
C GLY A 80 -17.28 -17.59 2.93
N ALA A 81 -16.95 -16.48 3.59
CA ALA A 81 -17.94 -15.53 4.11
C ALA A 81 -18.68 -14.80 2.97
N GLN A 82 -19.83 -14.22 3.31
CA GLN A 82 -20.59 -13.38 2.38
C GLN A 82 -19.71 -12.25 1.82
N PRO A 83 -19.73 -12.01 0.49
CA PRO A 83 -18.89 -10.98 -0.11
C PRO A 83 -19.17 -9.59 0.48
N VAL A 84 -18.10 -8.86 0.78
CA VAL A 84 -18.16 -7.46 1.20
C VAL A 84 -17.75 -6.59 0.03
N GLU A 85 -18.57 -5.59 -0.29
CA GLU A 85 -18.25 -4.59 -1.32
C GLU A 85 -17.27 -3.56 -0.78
N ARG A 86 -16.20 -3.30 -1.54
CA ARG A 86 -15.20 -2.27 -1.29
C ARG A 86 -15.12 -1.34 -2.49
N ARG A 87 -15.51 -0.08 -2.29
CA ARG A 87 -15.48 0.94 -3.35
C ARG A 87 -14.14 1.67 -3.38
N ARG A 88 -13.89 2.36 -4.50
CA ARG A 88 -12.73 3.22 -4.69
C ARG A 88 -12.56 4.19 -3.52
N LEU A 89 -11.32 4.32 -3.04
CA LEU A 89 -10.93 5.22 -1.96
C LEU A 89 -11.59 4.99 -0.59
N GLU A 90 -12.26 3.86 -0.37
CA GLU A 90 -12.69 3.48 0.97
C GLU A 90 -11.52 2.98 1.85
N PRO A 91 -11.63 3.04 3.20
CA PRO A 91 -10.56 2.60 4.10
C PRO A 91 -10.11 1.16 3.85
N ALA A 92 -8.82 0.87 4.06
CA ALA A 92 -8.28 -0.45 3.77
C ALA A 92 -9.03 -1.60 4.49
N PHE A 93 -9.23 -2.70 3.77
CA PHE A 93 -9.81 -3.94 4.29
C PHE A 93 -8.70 -4.87 4.76
N ALA A 94 -8.76 -5.31 6.02
CA ALA A 94 -7.75 -6.20 6.60
C ALA A 94 -8.22 -7.65 6.60
N PHE A 95 -7.33 -8.59 6.25
CA PHE A 95 -7.60 -10.03 6.30
C PHE A 95 -6.31 -10.86 6.47
N PRO A 96 -6.40 -12.09 7.03
CA PRO A 96 -5.27 -13.01 7.10
C PRO A 96 -4.83 -13.46 5.71
N GLY A 97 -3.52 -13.46 5.44
CA GLY A 97 -2.95 -13.83 4.15
C GLY A 97 -3.17 -15.29 3.77
N GLU A 98 -3.32 -16.19 4.75
CA GLU A 98 -3.67 -17.59 4.55
C GLU A 98 -5.13 -17.83 4.12
N ALA A 99 -6.02 -16.86 4.34
CA ALA A 99 -7.45 -17.05 4.08
C ALA A 99 -7.72 -17.24 2.58
N PRO A 100 -8.59 -18.19 2.17
CA PRO A 100 -9.09 -18.25 0.81
C PRO A 100 -9.82 -16.95 0.47
N VAL A 101 -9.43 -16.28 -0.62
CA VAL A 101 -10.08 -15.04 -1.04
C VAL A 101 -10.52 -15.14 -2.49
N TRP A 102 -11.76 -14.76 -2.74
CA TRP A 102 -12.29 -14.52 -4.08
C TRP A 102 -12.56 -13.02 -4.25
N CYS A 103 -12.06 -12.45 -5.34
CA CYS A 103 -12.27 -11.06 -5.71
C CYS A 103 -13.05 -10.97 -7.02
N GLU A 104 -14.03 -10.07 -7.07
CA GLU A 104 -14.82 -9.77 -8.26
C GLU A 104 -14.90 -8.25 -8.43
N PRO A 105 -14.29 -7.66 -9.46
CA PRO A 105 -14.46 -6.24 -9.77
C PRO A 105 -15.93 -5.91 -10.07
N THR A 106 -16.46 -4.81 -9.52
CA THR A 106 -17.90 -4.51 -9.59
C THR A 106 -18.32 -3.86 -10.90
N ALA A 107 -17.43 -3.14 -11.57
CA ALA A 107 -17.70 -2.44 -12.84
C ALA A 107 -16.44 -2.33 -13.70
N GLY A 108 -15.91 -3.47 -14.14
CA GLY A 108 -14.70 -3.54 -14.98
C GLY A 108 -13.41 -3.57 -14.17
N PRO A 109 -12.24 -3.47 -14.83
CA PRO A 109 -10.94 -3.62 -14.18
C PRO A 109 -10.71 -2.59 -13.07
N ILE A 110 -10.03 -3.02 -12.02
CA ILE A 110 -9.61 -2.14 -10.93
C ILE A 110 -8.11 -2.22 -10.70
N ARG A 111 -7.61 -1.25 -9.94
CA ARG A 111 -6.31 -1.36 -9.29
C ARG A 111 -6.47 -1.21 -7.79
N ASP A 112 -5.81 -2.08 -7.04
CA ASP A 112 -5.77 -2.01 -5.58
C ASP A 112 -4.35 -1.81 -5.06
N VAL A 113 -4.21 -1.11 -3.94
CA VAL A 113 -3.00 -1.10 -3.14
C VAL A 113 -3.10 -2.21 -2.10
N ASN A 114 -2.00 -2.90 -1.87
CA ASN A 114 -1.90 -3.99 -0.90
C ASN A 114 -0.65 -3.80 -0.04
N LEU A 115 -0.85 -3.65 1.28
CA LEU A 115 0.19 -3.74 2.29
C LEU A 115 0.17 -5.15 2.88
N MET A 116 1.29 -5.85 2.79
CA MET A 116 1.49 -7.17 3.36
C MET A 116 2.55 -7.12 4.44
N LEU A 117 2.28 -7.74 5.58
CA LEU A 117 3.13 -7.70 6.77
C LEU A 117 3.36 -9.11 7.28
N ASP A 118 4.61 -9.51 7.52
CA ASP A 118 4.88 -10.74 8.25
C ASP A 118 4.38 -10.56 9.68
N ARG A 119 3.33 -11.29 10.05
CA ARG A 119 2.61 -11.13 11.32
C ARG A 119 3.52 -11.28 12.53
N ALA A 120 4.55 -12.12 12.40
CA ALA A 120 5.52 -12.36 13.46
C ALA A 120 6.52 -11.20 13.64
N SER A 121 6.76 -10.40 12.60
CA SER A 121 7.83 -9.38 12.59
C SER A 121 7.31 -7.94 12.57
N ALA A 122 6.06 -7.71 12.14
CA ALA A 122 5.54 -6.36 12.00
C ALA A 122 4.01 -6.27 12.19
N THR A 123 3.56 -5.04 12.38
CA THR A 123 2.18 -4.58 12.28
C THR A 123 2.14 -3.29 11.46
N GLY A 124 0.96 -2.83 11.06
CA GLY A 124 0.89 -1.62 10.25
C GLY A 124 -0.51 -1.13 9.96
N ALA A 125 -0.56 -0.01 9.24
CA ALA A 125 -1.78 0.63 8.77
C ALA A 125 -1.60 1.07 7.32
N LEU A 126 -2.71 1.15 6.58
CA LEU A 126 -2.75 1.62 5.21
C LEU A 126 -3.86 2.66 5.08
N THR A 127 -3.47 3.91 4.85
CA THR A 127 -4.36 5.07 4.77
C THR A 127 -4.38 5.61 3.36
N LEU A 128 -5.57 5.81 2.81
CA LEU A 128 -5.78 6.51 1.55
C LEU A 128 -5.92 8.02 1.79
N LEU A 129 -5.36 8.82 0.90
CA LEU A 129 -5.30 10.27 0.98
C LEU A 129 -6.00 10.85 -0.25
N ALA A 130 -7.07 11.61 -0.06
CA ALA A 130 -7.80 12.30 -1.12
C ALA A 130 -8.65 13.44 -0.55
N GLY A 131 -9.08 14.38 -1.40
CA GLY A 131 -10.03 15.43 -1.04
C GLY A 131 -9.50 16.43 0.00
N GLN A 132 -8.33 17.03 -0.26
CA GLN A 132 -7.69 17.99 0.66
C GLN A 132 -7.33 17.37 2.02
N ALA A 133 -6.66 16.22 2.00
CA ALA A 133 -6.31 15.47 3.21
C ALA A 133 -5.02 15.97 3.88
N ARG A 134 -4.99 15.90 5.20
CA ARG A 134 -3.79 16.04 6.04
C ARG A 134 -3.69 14.83 6.96
N HIS A 135 -2.60 14.07 6.85
CA HIS A 135 -2.40 12.82 7.60
C HIS A 135 -1.07 12.86 8.36
N ARG A 136 -1.11 12.72 9.68
CA ARG A 136 0.12 12.53 10.48
C ARG A 136 0.36 11.04 10.67
N ALA A 137 1.53 10.59 10.26
CA ALA A 137 1.96 9.20 10.34
C ALA A 137 3.30 9.09 11.09
N ALA A 138 3.52 7.98 11.78
CA ALA A 138 4.78 7.70 12.47
C ALA A 138 5.02 6.19 12.57
N GLY A 139 6.23 5.74 12.26
CA GLY A 139 6.57 4.33 12.32
C GLY A 139 8.04 4.07 12.04
N ASP A 140 8.45 2.81 12.18
CA ASP A 140 9.80 2.37 11.86
C ASP A 140 10.04 2.44 10.33
N VAL A 141 8.98 2.21 9.55
CA VAL A 141 8.97 2.45 8.10
C VAL A 141 7.67 3.12 7.69
N LEU A 142 7.79 4.15 6.86
CA LEU A 142 6.69 4.82 6.18
C LEU A 142 6.91 4.74 4.67
N LEU A 143 5.89 4.35 3.91
CA LEU A 143 5.88 4.52 2.46
C LEU A 143 4.74 5.48 2.09
N VAL A 144 5.07 6.61 1.50
CA VAL A 144 4.09 7.54 0.91
C VAL A 144 4.19 7.43 -0.60
N HIS A 145 3.10 7.08 -1.27
CA HIS A 145 3.04 6.97 -2.72
C HIS A 145 1.95 7.87 -3.29
N ALA A 146 2.29 8.66 -4.30
CA ALA A 146 1.35 9.55 -4.98
C ALA A 146 0.69 8.82 -6.15
N LEU A 147 -0.64 8.71 -6.11
CA LEU A 147 -1.44 8.09 -7.16
C LEU A 147 -1.75 9.11 -8.26
N ALA A 148 -2.19 10.30 -7.88
CA ALA A 148 -2.53 11.41 -8.76
C ALA A 148 -2.08 12.74 -8.15
N GLY A 149 -1.81 13.74 -9.00
CA GLY A 149 -1.33 15.04 -8.54
C GLY A 149 0.04 14.97 -7.87
N THR A 150 0.32 15.89 -6.95
CA THR A 150 1.57 15.92 -6.17
C THR A 150 1.24 16.04 -4.68
N LEU A 151 1.82 15.15 -3.89
CA LEU A 151 1.74 15.20 -2.43
C LEU A 151 2.88 16.03 -1.86
N THR A 152 2.66 16.60 -0.68
CA THR A 152 3.74 17.18 0.14
C THR A 152 3.93 16.32 1.38
N VAL A 153 5.18 15.93 1.67
CA VAL A 153 5.56 15.17 2.86
C VAL A 153 6.54 16.00 3.66
N MET A 154 6.20 16.31 4.91
CA MET A 154 7.03 17.05 5.83
C MET A 154 7.47 16.14 6.98
N PRO A 155 8.71 15.61 6.95
CA PRO A 155 9.28 14.86 8.07
C PRO A 155 9.49 15.75 9.28
N ASP A 156 9.33 15.21 10.48
CA ASP A 156 9.61 15.93 11.72
C ASP A 156 11.10 16.32 11.75
N GLY A 157 11.36 17.63 11.87
CA GLY A 157 12.72 18.20 11.85
C GLY A 157 13.38 18.26 10.47
N GLY A 158 12.65 17.97 9.39
CA GLY A 158 13.12 18.04 8.01
C GLY A 158 12.42 19.12 7.18
N GLU A 159 12.91 19.32 5.96
CA GLU A 159 12.25 20.18 4.97
C GLU A 159 11.09 19.44 4.27
N ALA A 160 10.13 20.20 3.75
CA ALA A 160 9.04 19.65 2.96
C ALA A 160 9.54 19.06 1.64
N LEU A 161 9.08 17.85 1.32
CA LEU A 161 9.43 17.09 0.12
C LEU A 161 8.19 16.92 -0.76
N THR A 162 8.35 17.07 -2.07
CA THR A 162 7.28 16.82 -3.04
C THR A 162 7.35 15.40 -3.59
N VAL A 163 6.18 14.77 -3.71
CA VAL A 163 6.02 13.42 -4.27
C VAL A 163 5.08 13.53 -5.47
N PRO A 164 5.62 13.63 -6.71
CA PRO A 164 4.80 13.66 -7.92
C PRO A 164 4.10 12.31 -8.14
N ALA A 165 2.99 12.31 -8.88
CA ALA A 165 2.29 11.10 -9.27
C ALA A 165 3.24 10.00 -9.78
N GLY A 166 2.96 8.77 -9.37
CA GLY A 166 3.77 7.59 -9.66
C GLY A 166 5.07 7.46 -8.85
N HIS A 167 5.45 8.46 -8.04
CA HIS A 167 6.63 8.39 -7.18
C HIS A 167 6.27 7.96 -5.76
N SER A 168 7.29 7.49 -5.04
CA SER A 168 7.18 7.15 -3.63
C SER A 168 8.31 7.79 -2.80
N LEU A 169 8.03 8.07 -1.52
CA LEU A 169 9.04 8.28 -0.49
C LEU A 169 8.99 7.13 0.50
N LEU A 170 10.13 6.49 0.71
CA LEU A 170 10.36 5.51 1.77
C LEU A 170 11.14 6.20 2.89
N LEU A 171 10.52 6.35 4.05
CA LEU A 171 11.11 6.99 5.22
C LEU A 171 11.26 5.97 6.36
N ARG A 172 12.29 6.12 7.18
CA ARG A 172 12.55 5.23 8.32
C ARG A 172 12.74 5.99 9.62
N ASP A 173 12.27 5.38 10.71
CA ASP A 173 12.40 5.85 12.09
C ASP A 173 11.99 7.32 12.26
N THR A 174 10.85 7.69 11.69
CA THR A 174 10.41 9.08 11.65
C THR A 174 8.90 9.23 11.70
N ALA A 175 8.47 10.47 11.93
CA ALA A 175 7.10 10.91 11.81
C ALA A 175 7.01 11.96 10.70
N VAL A 176 5.88 11.98 10.00
CA VAL A 176 5.63 12.90 8.89
C VAL A 176 4.25 13.50 9.00
N LEU A 177 4.09 14.71 8.45
CA LEU A 177 2.81 15.20 7.97
C LEU A 177 2.76 15.01 6.45
N VAL A 178 1.75 14.29 5.96
CA VAL A 178 1.45 14.18 4.53
C VAL A 178 0.26 15.07 4.21
N GLU A 179 0.39 15.90 3.18
CA GLU A 179 -0.66 16.76 2.68
C GLU A 179 -0.96 16.40 1.23
N ALA A 180 -2.23 16.09 0.96
CA ALA A 180 -2.76 15.87 -0.37
C ALA A 180 -3.66 17.08 -0.70
N PRO A 181 -3.24 18.00 -1.58
CA PRO A 181 -4.09 19.11 -2.01
C PRO A 181 -5.30 18.61 -2.81
N ASP A 182 -6.19 19.53 -3.18
CA ASP A 182 -7.34 19.19 -4.02
C ASP A 182 -6.88 18.61 -5.37
N GLY A 183 -7.55 17.55 -5.82
CA GLY A 183 -7.16 16.78 -7.01
C GLY A 183 -5.90 15.91 -6.88
N ALA A 184 -5.20 15.92 -5.73
CA ALA A 184 -4.13 14.97 -5.45
C ALA A 184 -4.66 13.77 -4.65
N GLU A 185 -4.11 12.60 -4.95
CA GLU A 185 -4.47 11.35 -4.31
C GLU A 185 -3.21 10.55 -3.99
N GLY A 186 -3.25 9.77 -2.92
CA GLY A 186 -2.11 8.99 -2.51
C GLY A 186 -2.43 7.96 -1.46
N VAL A 187 -1.39 7.26 -1.04
CA VAL A 187 -1.45 6.26 0.03
C VAL A 187 -0.29 6.46 0.99
N CYS A 188 -0.56 6.23 2.27
CA CYS A 188 0.47 6.16 3.30
C CYS A 188 0.39 4.79 3.97
N ALA A 189 1.45 3.99 3.81
CA ALA A 189 1.62 2.74 4.53
C ALA A 189 2.55 2.99 5.74
N GLU A 190 2.07 2.62 6.93
CA GLU A 190 2.80 2.71 8.19
C GLU A 190 3.17 1.29 8.64
N VAL A 191 4.44 1.04 8.92
CA VAL A 191 4.93 -0.24 9.43
C VAL A 191 5.64 -0.03 10.76
N ARG A 192 5.28 -0.86 11.74
CA ARG A 192 5.92 -0.95 13.06
C ARG A 192 6.42 -2.37 13.25
N ARG A 193 7.71 -2.52 13.55
CA ARG A 193 8.33 -3.80 13.88
C ARG A 193 7.87 -4.27 15.25
N ARG A 194 7.94 -5.58 15.47
CA ARG A 194 7.69 -6.24 16.76
C ARG A 194 9.00 -6.52 17.49
#